data_AF-A0A348PL74-F1
#
_entry.id   AF-A0A348PL74-F1
#
_cell.length_a   1.000
_cell.length_b   1.000
_cell.length_c   1.000
_cell.angle_alpha   90.00
_cell.angle_beta   90.00
_cell.angle_gamma   90.00
#
_symmetry.space_group_name_H-M   'P 1'
#
loop_
_entity.id
_entity.type
_entity.pdbx_description
1 polymer ?
#
loop_
_entity_poly.entity_id
_entity_poly.type
_entity_poly.pdbx_seq_one_letter_code
_entity_poly.pdbx_strand_id
1 'polypeptide(L)'
;MSKVDEPSKQVIANRMNGLKGGVKTIEGKSISSLNAKVHGIFSLRIFPEEEAEFLLIHKSLTDEFSPQNLVEKVLIERLAFHVVQMQRVSFFTNEYLLHCRNPKQVVETNEFDVSSILGFRTEVIEEGYMPQVKDAEIERLLSLYHRYETAVENRFYKVLNQLSLLRGGV
;
A
#
# COMPACT_ATOMS: atom_id res chain seq x y z
N MET A 1 -4.45 -44.72 3.29
CA MET A 1 -3.38 -43.78 2.93
C MET A 1 -3.96 -42.78 1.93
N SER A 2 -4.31 -41.56 2.37
CA SER A 2 -4.88 -40.55 1.48
C SER A 2 -3.83 -40.04 0.51
N LYS A 3 -4.15 -40.04 -0.79
CA LYS A 3 -3.32 -39.40 -1.82
C LYS A 3 -3.17 -37.92 -1.46
N VAL A 4 -1.93 -37.47 -1.29
CA VAL A 4 -1.62 -36.05 -1.23
C VAL A 4 -1.75 -35.56 -2.66
N ASP A 5 -2.78 -34.76 -2.94
CA ASP A 5 -3.01 -34.20 -4.27
C ASP A 5 -1.78 -33.39 -4.72
N GLU A 6 -1.40 -33.56 -5.98
CA GLU A 6 -0.29 -32.81 -6.56
C GLU A 6 -0.55 -31.30 -6.49
N PRO A 7 0.44 -30.50 -6.07
CA PRO A 7 0.26 -29.06 -5.93
C PRO A 7 -0.11 -28.44 -7.27
N SER A 8 -1.13 -27.59 -7.28
CA SER A 8 -1.61 -26.94 -8.51
C SER A 8 -0.50 -26.12 -9.19
N LYS A 9 -0.63 -25.91 -10.51
CA LYS A 9 0.32 -25.09 -11.29
C LYS A 9 0.55 -23.70 -10.66
N GLN A 10 -0.48 -23.14 -10.02
CA GLN A 10 -0.41 -21.86 -9.30
C GLN A 10 0.45 -21.95 -8.03
N VAL A 11 0.38 -23.07 -7.28
CA VAL A 11 1.21 -23.31 -6.09
C VAL A 11 2.68 -23.47 -6.48
N ILE A 12 2.96 -24.19 -7.57
CA ILE A 12 4.33 -24.37 -8.07
C ILE A 12 4.91 -23.02 -8.53
N ALA A 13 4.16 -22.23 -9.29
CA ALA A 13 4.57 -20.89 -9.73
C ALA A 13 4.82 -19.94 -8.54
N ASN A 14 3.95 -19.93 -7.54
CA ASN A 14 4.11 -19.12 -6.33
C ASN A 14 5.37 -19.50 -5.53
N ARG A 15 5.69 -20.81 -5.43
CA ARG A 15 6.94 -21.27 -4.78
C ARG A 15 8.17 -20.80 -5.55
N MET A 16 8.19 -20.94 -6.87
CA MET A 16 9.32 -20.53 -7.71
C MET A 16 9.54 -19.01 -7.70
N ASN A 17 8.46 -18.22 -7.66
CA ASN A 17 8.54 -16.77 -7.54
C ASN A 17 9.08 -16.33 -6.17
N GLY A 18 8.70 -17.05 -5.09
CA GLY A 18 9.22 -16.80 -3.74
C GLY A 18 10.73 -17.06 -3.58
N LEU A 19 11.35 -17.82 -4.49
CA LEU A 19 12.80 -18.07 -4.49
C LEU A 19 13.62 -16.98 -5.19
N LYS A 20 12.99 -16.18 -6.06
CA LYS A 20 13.67 -15.23 -6.95
C LYS A 20 13.77 -13.80 -6.40
N GLY A 21 13.13 -13.47 -5.26
CA GLY A 21 13.17 -12.12 -4.71
C GLY A 21 12.92 -12.02 -3.20
N GLY A 22 13.38 -10.91 -2.61
CA GLY A 22 13.12 -10.51 -1.22
C GLY A 22 14.26 -10.78 -0.23
N VAL A 23 14.15 -10.18 0.95
CA VAL A 23 15.10 -10.35 2.06
C VAL A 23 15.12 -11.82 2.51
N LYS A 24 16.29 -12.45 2.52
CA LYS A 24 16.43 -13.91 2.67
C LYS A 24 16.59 -14.37 4.12
N THR A 25 16.98 -13.46 5.03
CA THR A 25 17.15 -13.76 6.45
C THR A 25 15.82 -13.63 7.19
N ILE A 26 15.61 -14.47 8.22
CA ILE A 26 14.41 -14.41 9.08
C ILE A 26 14.34 -13.04 9.79
N GLU A 27 15.47 -12.53 10.25
CA GLU A 27 15.62 -11.21 10.85
C GLU A 27 15.30 -10.09 9.86
N GLY A 28 15.88 -10.15 8.65
CA GLY A 28 15.65 -9.16 7.63
C GLY A 28 14.21 -9.16 7.08
N LYS A 29 13.55 -10.32 7.04
CA LYS A 29 12.09 -10.42 6.76
C LYS A 29 11.28 -9.78 7.88
N SER A 30 11.62 -10.04 9.14
CA SER A 30 10.92 -9.46 10.29
C SER A 30 11.05 -7.93 10.29
N ILE A 31 12.25 -7.40 10.10
CA ILE A 31 12.53 -5.96 9.99
C ILE A 31 11.77 -5.35 8.79
N SER A 32 11.86 -5.96 7.61
CA SER A 32 11.13 -5.47 6.43
C SER A 32 9.60 -5.53 6.62
N SER A 33 9.07 -6.48 7.39
CA SER A 33 7.63 -6.60 7.68
C SER A 33 7.15 -5.60 8.73
N LEU A 34 8.02 -5.21 9.65
CA LEU A 34 7.75 -4.17 10.65
C LEU A 34 7.71 -2.79 9.99
N ASN A 35 8.59 -2.51 9.03
CA ASN A 35 8.59 -1.22 8.32
C ASN A 35 7.23 -0.92 7.65
N ALA A 36 6.64 -1.92 6.98
CA ALA A 36 5.31 -1.82 6.38
C ALA A 36 4.19 -1.56 7.41
N LYS A 37 4.31 -2.11 8.62
CA LYS A 37 3.31 -1.95 9.69
C LYS A 37 3.41 -0.62 10.42
N VAL A 38 4.60 -0.01 10.45
CA VAL A 38 4.88 1.22 11.22
C VAL A 38 4.72 2.48 10.37
N HIS A 39 5.14 2.44 9.10
CA HIS A 39 5.05 3.59 8.19
C HIS A 39 4.55 3.15 6.80
N GLY A 40 3.70 3.98 6.19
CA GLY A 40 3.18 3.77 4.84
C GLY A 40 1.77 3.19 4.77
N ILE A 41 1.36 2.89 3.54
CA ILE A 41 0.01 2.45 3.14
C ILE A 41 -0.54 1.23 3.91
N PHE A 42 0.31 0.36 4.50
CA PHE A 42 -0.12 -0.83 5.28
C PHE A 42 -0.29 -0.58 6.77
N SER A 43 -0.09 0.66 7.20
CA SER A 43 -0.34 1.08 8.57
C SER A 43 -1.78 0.75 8.97
N LEU A 44 -1.91 0.04 10.09
CA LEU A 44 -3.19 -0.27 10.72
C LEU A 44 -3.65 0.82 11.71
N ARG A 45 -2.90 1.92 11.80
CA ARG A 45 -3.25 3.10 12.60
C ARG A 45 -3.66 4.25 11.71
N ILE A 46 -4.51 5.14 12.21
CA ILE A 46 -4.70 6.49 11.67
C ILE A 46 -3.50 7.33 12.10
N PHE A 47 -2.87 8.04 11.17
CA PHE A 47 -1.78 8.96 11.51
C PHE A 47 -2.33 10.30 12.02
N PRO A 48 -1.59 11.05 12.86
CA PRO A 48 -2.06 12.34 13.37
C PRO A 48 -2.53 13.31 12.28
N GLU A 49 -1.87 13.31 11.12
CA GLU A 49 -2.20 14.16 9.98
C GLU A 49 -3.54 13.79 9.30
N GLU A 50 -4.02 12.57 9.54
CA GLU A 50 -5.25 12.01 8.97
C GLU A 50 -6.41 12.01 9.97
N GLU A 51 -6.15 12.32 11.24
CA GLU A 51 -7.14 12.21 12.31
C GLU A 51 -8.36 13.10 12.06
N ALA A 52 -8.15 14.33 11.60
CA ALA A 52 -9.24 15.25 11.26
C ALA A 52 -10.14 14.70 10.14
N GLU A 53 -9.53 14.14 9.10
CA GLU A 53 -10.24 13.55 7.96
C GLU A 53 -11.00 12.28 8.39
N PHE A 54 -10.36 11.41 9.17
CA PHE A 54 -11.00 10.23 9.74
C PHE A 54 -12.23 10.59 10.56
N LEU A 55 -12.13 11.59 11.45
CA LEU A 55 -13.23 12.03 12.29
C LEU A 55 -14.37 12.63 11.47
N LEU A 56 -14.06 13.37 10.40
CA LEU A 56 -15.05 13.93 9.48
C LEU A 56 -15.81 12.82 8.74
N ILE A 57 -15.10 11.83 8.19
CA ILE A 57 -15.70 10.68 7.51
C ILE A 57 -16.54 9.88 8.49
N HIS A 58 -16.00 9.57 9.67
CA HIS A 58 -16.70 8.80 10.69
C HIS A 58 -17.98 9.49 11.15
N LYS A 59 -17.94 10.81 11.36
CA LYS A 59 -19.12 11.61 11.68
C LYS A 59 -20.15 11.54 10.55
N SER A 60 -19.72 11.76 9.31
CA SER A 60 -20.61 11.74 8.14
C SER A 60 -21.32 10.39 7.99
N LEU A 61 -20.59 9.29 8.14
CA LEU A 61 -21.15 7.94 8.13
C LEU A 61 -22.05 7.68 9.34
N THR A 62 -21.72 8.21 10.52
CA THR A 62 -22.57 8.09 11.71
C THR A 62 -23.90 8.82 11.50
N ASP A 63 -23.87 10.02 10.91
CA ASP A 63 -25.06 10.81 10.61
C ASP A 63 -25.92 10.12 9.53
N GLU A 64 -25.30 9.66 8.44
CA GLU A 64 -25.97 8.96 7.33
C GLU A 64 -26.64 7.66 7.78
N PHE A 65 -25.89 6.82 8.49
CA PHE A 65 -26.39 5.51 8.86
C PHE A 65 -27.18 5.54 10.17
N SER A 66 -26.93 6.46 11.10
CA SER A 66 -27.59 6.49 12.42
C SER A 66 -27.51 5.12 13.13
N PRO A 67 -26.32 4.65 13.54
CA PRO A 67 -26.12 3.29 14.05
C PRO A 67 -26.85 3.06 15.40
N GLN A 68 -27.65 1.99 15.47
CA GLN A 68 -28.55 1.75 16.61
C GLN A 68 -27.92 0.92 17.75
N ASN A 69 -26.87 0.16 17.46
CA ASN A 69 -26.22 -0.73 18.41
C ASN A 69 -24.70 -0.66 18.30
N LEU A 70 -24.00 -1.29 19.26
CA LEU A 70 -22.53 -1.29 19.30
C LEU A 70 -21.90 -1.91 18.04
N VAL A 71 -22.49 -2.98 17.50
CA VAL A 71 -21.96 -3.66 16.31
C VAL A 71 -21.99 -2.72 15.10
N GLU A 72 -23.11 -2.02 14.89
CA GLU A 72 -23.21 -1.02 13.83
C GLU A 72 -22.20 0.11 14.02
N LYS A 73 -22.01 0.62 15.23
CA LYS A 73 -20.99 1.66 15.52
C LYS A 73 -19.58 1.19 15.15
N VAL A 74 -19.23 -0.04 15.50
CA VAL A 74 -17.93 -0.65 15.11
C VAL A 74 -17.81 -0.80 13.60
N LEU A 75 -18.88 -1.19 12.90
CA LEU A 75 -18.88 -1.29 11.44
C LEU A 75 -18.72 0.09 10.78
N ILE A 76 -19.34 1.14 11.32
CA ILE A 76 -19.17 2.53 10.85
C ILE A 76 -17.73 3.01 11.04
N GLU A 77 -17.13 2.78 12.21
CA GLU A 77 -15.72 3.08 12.47
C GLU A 77 -14.80 2.35 11.48
N ARG A 78 -15.10 1.07 11.18
CA ARG A 78 -14.38 0.27 10.19
C ARG A 78 -14.53 0.81 8.76
N LEU A 79 -15.72 1.28 8.37
CA LEU A 79 -15.94 1.91 7.07
C LEU A 79 -15.08 3.17 6.96
N ALA A 80 -15.13 4.05 7.95
CA ALA A 80 -14.32 5.27 7.97
C ALA A 80 -12.82 4.96 7.85
N PHE A 81 -12.34 3.96 8.60
CA PHE A 81 -10.96 3.50 8.52
C PHE A 81 -10.59 3.01 7.12
N HIS A 82 -11.45 2.23 6.48
CA HIS A 82 -11.19 1.75 5.12
C HIS A 82 -11.20 2.86 4.07
N VAL A 83 -12.01 3.92 4.25
CA VAL A 83 -11.96 5.11 3.38
C VAL A 83 -10.59 5.78 3.46
N VAL A 84 -10.05 6.01 4.67
CA VAL A 84 -8.69 6.57 4.83
C VAL A 84 -7.64 5.67 4.19
N GLN A 85 -7.77 4.35 4.32
CA GLN A 85 -6.85 3.43 3.64
C GLN A 85 -6.92 3.55 2.11
N MET A 86 -8.12 3.74 1.52
CA MET A 86 -8.25 3.98 0.08
C MET A 86 -7.63 5.32 -0.32
N GLN A 87 -7.84 6.38 0.46
CA GLN A 87 -7.20 7.69 0.23
C GLN A 87 -5.66 7.58 0.23
N ARG A 88 -5.07 6.79 1.13
CA ARG A 88 -3.63 6.50 1.08
C ARG A 88 -3.24 5.82 -0.23
N VAL A 89 -3.96 4.77 -0.63
CA VAL A 89 -3.67 4.07 -1.90
C VAL A 89 -3.67 5.04 -3.08
N SER A 90 -4.66 5.92 -3.16
CA SER A 90 -4.75 6.94 -4.21
C SER A 90 -3.60 7.94 -4.13
N PHE A 91 -3.27 8.44 -2.93
CA PHE A 91 -2.16 9.38 -2.72
C PHE A 91 -0.84 8.80 -3.22
N PHE A 92 -0.46 7.62 -2.72
CA PHE A 92 0.81 7.01 -3.11
C PHE A 92 0.83 6.59 -4.59
N THR A 93 -0.31 6.21 -5.18
CA THR A 93 -0.41 5.94 -6.63
C THR A 93 -0.17 7.21 -7.43
N ASN A 94 -0.68 8.35 -6.98
CA ASN A 94 -0.42 9.64 -7.62
C ASN A 94 1.06 10.04 -7.52
N GLU A 95 1.67 9.91 -6.34
CA GLU A 95 3.11 10.17 -6.13
C GLU A 95 3.98 9.34 -7.10
N TYR A 96 3.65 8.05 -7.28
CA TYR A 96 4.30 7.19 -8.25
C TYR A 96 4.19 7.71 -9.68
N LEU A 97 2.97 8.02 -10.11
CA LEU A 97 2.69 8.41 -11.50
C LEU A 97 3.38 9.73 -11.83
N LEU A 98 3.40 10.68 -10.88
CA LEU A 98 4.13 11.93 -11.02
C LEU A 98 5.64 11.70 -11.12
N HIS A 99 6.20 10.81 -10.29
CA HIS A 99 7.61 10.42 -10.35
C HIS A 99 7.99 9.81 -11.71
N CYS A 100 7.21 8.84 -12.18
CA CYS A 100 7.47 8.19 -13.47
C CYS A 100 7.28 9.14 -14.65
N ARG A 101 6.37 10.12 -14.54
CA ARG A 101 6.11 11.09 -15.61
C ARG A 101 7.17 12.18 -15.69
N ASN A 102 7.80 12.54 -14.57
CA ASN A 102 8.85 13.54 -14.50
C ASN A 102 10.09 12.98 -13.77
N PRO A 103 10.79 12.00 -14.37
CA PRO A 103 11.93 11.39 -13.73
C PRO A 103 13.13 12.35 -13.71
N LYS A 104 14.00 12.14 -12.72
CA LYS A 104 15.30 12.82 -12.64
C LYS A 104 16.11 12.58 -13.92
N GLN A 105 16.54 13.65 -14.56
CA GLN A 105 17.36 13.61 -15.76
C GLN A 105 18.83 13.80 -15.40
N VAL A 106 19.65 12.84 -15.78
CA VAL A 106 21.07 12.78 -15.51
C VAL A 106 21.82 12.56 -16.81
N VAL A 107 22.95 13.24 -16.97
CA VAL A 107 23.85 13.05 -18.10
C VAL A 107 25.22 12.61 -17.60
N GLU A 108 25.77 11.61 -18.26
CA GLU A 108 27.14 11.17 -18.06
C GLU A 108 28.08 12.21 -18.67
N THR A 109 28.98 12.75 -17.86
CA THR A 109 30.03 13.62 -18.33
C THR A 109 31.28 12.79 -18.64
N ASN A 110 32.10 13.29 -19.56
CA ASN A 110 33.39 12.67 -19.88
C ASN A 110 34.42 12.79 -18.75
N GLU A 111 34.06 13.38 -17.61
CA GLU A 111 34.93 13.46 -16.44
C GLU A 111 34.98 12.12 -15.73
N PHE A 112 36.19 11.68 -15.38
CA PHE A 112 36.38 10.37 -14.78
C PHE A 112 36.14 10.43 -13.26
N ASP A 113 35.21 9.62 -12.74
CA ASP A 113 34.91 9.50 -11.31
C ASP A 113 35.38 8.15 -10.76
N VAL A 114 36.42 8.18 -9.91
CA VAL A 114 36.95 6.97 -9.28
C VAL A 114 35.98 6.32 -8.29
N SER A 115 34.94 7.05 -7.86
CA SER A 115 33.90 6.57 -6.95
C SER A 115 32.70 5.92 -7.66
N SER A 116 32.56 6.11 -8.97
CA SER A 116 31.46 5.52 -9.75
C SER A 116 31.88 4.19 -10.38
N ILE A 117 30.94 3.23 -10.48
CA ILE A 117 31.21 1.87 -10.96
C ILE A 117 31.74 1.86 -12.41
N LEU A 118 31.27 2.80 -13.24
CA LEU A 118 31.64 2.91 -14.66
C LEU A 118 32.77 3.92 -14.91
N GLY A 119 33.24 4.62 -13.87
CA GLY A 119 34.31 5.60 -13.99
C GLY A 119 33.89 6.94 -14.59
N PHE A 120 32.61 7.18 -14.85
CA PHE A 120 32.12 8.47 -15.36
C PHE A 120 31.40 9.25 -14.26
N ARG A 121 31.58 10.58 -14.24
CA ARG A 121 30.76 11.48 -13.43
C ARG A 121 29.38 11.60 -14.05
N THR A 122 28.37 11.73 -13.19
CA THR A 122 27.00 11.96 -13.61
C THR A 122 26.54 13.31 -13.07
N GLU A 123 26.12 14.20 -13.96
CA GLU A 123 25.55 15.50 -13.58
C GLU A 123 24.04 15.46 -13.70
N VAL A 124 23.36 16.00 -12.69
CA VAL A 124 21.91 16.13 -12.71
C VAL A 124 21.55 17.39 -13.49
N ILE A 125 20.85 17.21 -14.60
CA ILE A 125 20.37 18.32 -15.43
C ILE A 125 19.04 18.85 -14.90
N GLU A 126 18.16 17.93 -14.50
CA GLU A 126 16.86 18.26 -13.97
C GLU A 126 16.51 17.27 -12.87
N GLU A 127 16.15 17.79 -11.69
CA GLU A 127 15.86 16.95 -10.53
C GLU A 127 14.56 16.14 -10.70
N GLY A 128 13.67 16.57 -11.59
CA GLY A 128 12.37 15.95 -11.82
C GLY A 128 11.38 16.18 -10.68
N TYR A 129 10.32 15.38 -10.63
CA TYR A 129 9.39 15.39 -9.50
C TYR A 129 9.95 14.58 -8.35
N MET A 130 10.11 15.25 -7.20
CA MET A 130 10.50 14.64 -5.93
C MET A 130 9.25 14.22 -5.14
N PRO A 131 9.01 12.92 -4.98
CA PRO A 131 7.85 12.42 -4.25
C PRO A 131 7.97 12.73 -2.76
N GLN A 132 6.83 12.91 -2.11
CA GLN A 132 6.72 13.12 -0.67
C GLN A 132 6.90 11.81 0.13
N VAL A 133 7.06 10.69 -0.57
CA VAL A 133 7.20 9.32 -0.05
C VAL A 133 8.58 8.76 -0.41
N LYS A 134 9.13 7.86 0.41
CA LYS A 134 10.54 7.43 0.24
C LYS A 134 10.71 6.57 -1.01
N ASP A 135 11.78 6.75 -1.76
CA ASP A 135 12.07 6.03 -3.03
C ASP A 135 11.92 4.49 -2.96
N ALA A 136 12.32 3.87 -1.84
CA ALA A 136 12.16 2.42 -1.64
C ALA A 136 10.69 1.96 -1.49
N GLU A 137 9.81 2.87 -1.12
CA GLU A 137 8.37 2.66 -1.17
C GLU A 137 7.91 2.72 -2.64
N ILE A 138 8.50 3.63 -3.44
CA ILE A 138 8.14 3.98 -4.84
C ILE A 138 8.29 2.83 -5.85
N GLU A 139 9.38 2.09 -5.79
CA GLU A 139 9.57 0.92 -6.66
C GLU A 139 8.69 -0.27 -6.24
N ARG A 140 8.31 -0.35 -4.96
CA ARG A 140 7.38 -1.35 -4.45
C ARG A 140 5.92 -1.05 -4.82
N LEU A 141 5.59 0.15 -5.32
CA LEU A 141 4.22 0.65 -5.46
C LEU A 141 3.39 -0.17 -6.45
N LEU A 142 3.83 -0.41 -7.68
CA LEU A 142 2.89 -0.81 -8.75
C LEU A 142 2.14 -2.14 -8.49
N SER A 143 2.86 -3.23 -8.26
CA SER A 143 2.25 -4.56 -8.08
C SER A 143 1.66 -4.77 -6.68
N LEU A 144 2.24 -4.09 -5.69
CA LEU A 144 1.76 -4.14 -4.32
C LEU A 144 0.44 -3.36 -4.23
N TYR A 145 0.37 -2.17 -4.80
CA TYR A 145 -0.76 -1.25 -4.61
C TYR A 145 -2.01 -1.72 -5.28
N HIS A 146 -1.92 -2.21 -6.51
CA HIS A 146 -3.09 -2.75 -7.17
C HIS A 146 -3.70 -3.92 -6.38
N ARG A 147 -2.86 -4.77 -5.79
CA ARG A 147 -3.33 -5.85 -4.91
C ARG A 147 -3.98 -5.31 -3.63
N TYR A 148 -3.50 -4.18 -3.10
CA TYR A 148 -4.02 -3.59 -1.88
C TYR A 148 -5.25 -2.72 -2.09
N GLU A 149 -5.36 -2.03 -3.21
CA GLU A 149 -6.56 -1.35 -3.68
C GLU A 149 -7.74 -2.33 -3.65
N THR A 150 -7.62 -3.43 -4.42
CA THR A 150 -8.61 -4.50 -4.44
C THR A 150 -8.86 -5.07 -3.04
N ALA A 151 -7.83 -5.26 -2.21
CA ALA A 151 -8.02 -5.82 -0.87
C ALA A 151 -8.71 -4.86 0.11
N VAL A 152 -8.42 -3.55 0.04
CA VAL A 152 -9.05 -2.53 0.88
C VAL A 152 -10.50 -2.34 0.45
N GLU A 153 -10.77 -2.22 -0.85
CA GLU A 153 -12.12 -2.13 -1.40
C GLU A 153 -12.97 -3.34 -1.02
N ASN A 154 -12.45 -4.55 -1.18
CA ASN A 154 -13.16 -5.77 -0.78
C ASN A 154 -13.48 -5.79 0.73
N ARG A 155 -12.58 -5.28 1.58
CA ARG A 155 -12.86 -5.14 3.01
C ARG A 155 -13.94 -4.09 3.27
N PHE A 156 -13.89 -2.96 2.59
CA PHE A 156 -14.92 -1.92 2.65
C PHE A 156 -16.30 -2.49 2.28
N TYR A 157 -16.43 -3.10 1.10
CA TYR A 157 -17.68 -3.71 0.65
C TYR A 157 -18.16 -4.81 1.58
N LYS A 158 -17.25 -5.63 2.13
CA LYS A 158 -17.63 -6.64 3.11
C LYS A 158 -18.25 -6.00 4.35
N VAL A 159 -17.65 -4.95 4.90
CA VAL A 159 -18.19 -4.23 6.07
C VAL A 159 -19.53 -3.58 5.75
N LEU A 160 -19.64 -2.93 4.58
CA LEU A 160 -20.89 -2.31 4.11
C LEU A 160 -22.02 -3.34 3.97
N ASN A 161 -21.72 -4.51 3.39
CA ASN A 161 -22.68 -5.59 3.25
C ASN A 161 -23.11 -6.15 4.62
N GLN A 162 -22.19 -6.31 5.57
CA GLN A 162 -22.56 -6.73 6.93
C GLN A 162 -23.48 -5.71 7.60
N LEU A 163 -23.21 -4.41 7.42
CA LEU A 163 -24.06 -3.35 7.94
C LEU A 163 -25.46 -3.40 7.30
N SER A 164 -25.53 -3.60 5.98
CA SER A 164 -26.80 -3.76 5.24
C SER A 164 -27.61 -4.96 5.75
N LEU A 165 -26.96 -6.11 5.93
CA LEU A 165 -27.61 -7.34 6.42
C LEU A 165 -28.21 -7.15 7.82
N LEU A 166 -27.49 -6.49 8.73
CA LEU A 166 -28.01 -6.19 10.08
C LEU A 166 -29.26 -5.30 10.06
N ARG A 167 -29.43 -4.52 8.98
CA ARG A 167 -30.55 -3.58 8.79
C ARG A 167 -31.71 -4.19 8.00
N GLY A 168 -31.66 -5.49 7.71
CA GLY A 168 -32.69 -6.16 6.92
C GLY A 168 -32.58 -5.90 5.41
N GLY A 169 -31.41 -5.46 4.93
CA GLY A 169 -31.10 -5.42 3.50
C GLY A 169 -31.05 -6.83 2.92
N VAL A 170 -31.75 -7.04 1.80
CA VAL A 170 -31.77 -8.28 1.01
C VAL A 170 -30.41 -8.54 0.38
#